data_AF-A0A8J6UJ33-F1
#
_entry.id   AF-A0A8J6UJ33-F1
#
_cell.length_a   1.000
_cell.length_b   1.000
_cell.length_c   1.000
_cell.angle_alpha   90.00
_cell.angle_beta   90.00
_cell.angle_gamma   90.00
#
_symmetry.space_group_name_H-M   'P 1'
#
loop_
_entity.id
_entity.type
_entity.pdbx_description
1 polymer ?
#
loop_
_entity_poly.entity_id
_entity_poly.type
_entity_poly.pdbx_seq_one_letter_code
_entity_poly.pdbx_strand_id
1 'polypeptide(L)'
;MELKAITEQVVNNHEVVESSMSTNNRFIEANTQQVSLSHLKEECIIPVFRDNETTIAHFEFIEAVRSVAQELYPEGTVTMPNIRTSHIIKGRIPSAIGKPAKDLLEHEKTIYYERMAFMVEIPHVHTYINNQKLNLTVGGVRSYSEQNLFSKKSIEKFKVFIGFKNMVCCNLCIATDGLKDDLRVSSIDELKLKAQELFLSYNQERQIESMKHMQEYTINQDQFAHLVGKMKLYQHLDKQQKQELFHLKTTDSQINTIIKNYVDDEHFSADADGYINLWQLYNLFTESAKSNYIDNFLDRNCNTYEFVNHLGEAIRRKEDNYFINYPEIIH
;
A
#
# COMPACT_ATOMS: atom_id res chain seq x y z
N MET A 1 -22.11 12.91 62.14
CA MET A 1 -22.05 11.45 62.26
C MET A 1 -22.98 10.89 61.21
N GLU A 2 -22.47 10.68 60.00
CA GLU A 2 -23.13 9.91 58.94
C GLU A 2 -22.03 9.09 58.27
N LEU A 3 -22.07 7.77 58.48
CA LEU A 3 -21.18 6.81 57.84
C LEU A 3 -21.72 6.51 56.44
N LYS A 4 -20.92 6.76 55.40
CA LYS A 4 -21.13 6.16 54.08
C LYS A 4 -20.24 4.93 53.95
N ALA A 5 -20.88 3.78 53.73
CA ALA A 5 -20.22 2.51 53.48
C ALA A 5 -19.42 2.57 52.16
N ILE A 6 -18.16 2.15 52.20
CA ILE A 6 -17.33 1.91 51.01
C ILE A 6 -17.57 0.45 50.61
N THR A 7 -18.30 0.24 49.53
CA THR A 7 -18.37 -1.07 48.86
C THR A 7 -17.08 -1.26 48.06
N GLU A 8 -16.24 -2.20 48.50
CA GLU A 8 -15.15 -2.76 47.70
C GLU A 8 -15.75 -3.53 46.51
N GLN A 9 -15.57 -3.01 45.30
CA GLN A 9 -15.77 -3.79 44.08
C GLN A 9 -14.46 -4.48 43.71
N VAL A 10 -14.48 -5.80 43.83
CA VAL A 10 -13.45 -6.70 43.32
C VAL A 10 -13.40 -6.55 41.79
N VAL A 11 -12.35 -5.93 41.28
CA VAL A 11 -12.09 -5.82 39.84
C VAL A 11 -11.65 -7.19 39.33
N ASN A 12 -12.46 -7.78 38.47
CA ASN A 12 -12.19 -9.06 37.83
C ASN A 12 -11.17 -8.83 36.69
N ASN A 13 -9.96 -9.38 36.83
CA ASN A 13 -8.84 -9.24 35.88
C ASN A 13 -9.02 -10.12 34.63
N HIS A 14 -10.02 -9.81 33.79
CA HIS A 14 -10.15 -10.38 32.44
C HIS A 14 -10.64 -9.34 31.43
N GLU A 15 -9.89 -8.24 31.29
CA GLU A 15 -9.87 -7.41 30.08
C GLU A 15 -8.42 -7.11 29.74
N VAL A 16 -7.74 -8.10 29.17
CA VAL A 16 -6.40 -7.94 28.60
C VAL A 16 -6.55 -7.61 27.12
N VAL A 17 -6.42 -6.32 26.83
CA VAL A 17 -5.90 -5.75 25.57
C VAL A 17 -6.72 -6.03 24.29
N GLU A 18 -7.89 -5.39 24.21
CA GLU A 18 -8.50 -4.95 22.94
C GLU A 18 -8.27 -3.43 22.74
N SER A 19 -7.06 -2.95 23.03
CA SER A 19 -6.72 -1.54 22.81
C SER A 19 -6.08 -1.34 21.43
N SER A 20 -6.82 -0.62 20.59
CA SER A 20 -6.46 0.03 19.32
C SER A 20 -6.35 -0.83 18.06
N MET A 21 -7.47 -1.38 17.59
CA MET A 21 -7.68 -1.37 16.13
C MET A 21 -7.75 0.11 15.71
N SER A 22 -6.66 0.64 15.15
CA SER A 22 -6.67 1.99 14.59
C SER A 22 -7.84 2.09 13.60
N THR A 23 -8.76 3.00 13.87
CA THR A 23 -9.98 3.22 13.07
C THR A 23 -9.67 3.80 11.69
N ASN A 24 -8.40 4.15 11.42
CA ASN A 24 -7.93 4.64 10.13
C ASN A 24 -7.04 3.60 9.42
N ASN A 25 -7.69 2.53 8.96
CA ASN A 25 -7.05 1.36 8.35
C ASN A 25 -7.15 1.39 6.80
N ARG A 26 -7.15 2.58 6.20
CA ARG A 26 -7.43 2.80 4.76
C ARG A 26 -6.14 3.04 3.97
N PHE A 27 -5.32 2.01 3.83
CA PHE A 27 -4.13 2.09 2.98
C PHE A 27 -4.47 2.06 1.48
N ILE A 28 -5.66 1.56 1.14
CA ILE A 28 -6.24 1.57 -0.21
C ILE A 28 -7.75 1.80 -0.07
N GLU A 29 -8.30 2.67 -0.92
CA GLU A 29 -9.68 3.14 -0.84
C GLU A 29 -10.51 2.79 -2.08
N ALA A 30 -9.85 2.41 -3.18
CA ALA A 30 -10.49 2.17 -4.46
C ALA A 30 -11.31 0.87 -4.49
N ASN A 31 -12.64 0.95 -4.45
CA ASN A 31 -13.55 -0.17 -4.73
C ASN A 31 -13.15 -1.50 -4.04
N THR A 32 -12.61 -1.41 -2.83
CA THR A 32 -12.22 -2.57 -2.02
C THR A 32 -13.13 -2.70 -0.81
N GLN A 33 -13.23 -3.92 -0.31
CA GLN A 33 -13.89 -4.21 0.96
C GLN A 33 -12.87 -4.77 1.95
N GLN A 34 -13.07 -4.44 3.23
CA GLN A 34 -12.25 -4.99 4.30
C GLN A 34 -12.80 -6.36 4.70
N VAL A 35 -11.92 -7.34 4.88
CA VAL A 35 -12.27 -8.69 5.35
C VAL A 35 -11.32 -9.12 6.46
N SER A 36 -11.73 -10.09 7.28
CA SER A 36 -10.85 -10.70 8.28
C SER A 36 -10.03 -11.85 7.70
N LEU A 37 -8.95 -12.21 8.37
CA LEU A 37 -8.18 -13.41 8.03
C LEU A 37 -9.02 -14.69 8.23
N SER A 38 -9.87 -14.73 9.27
CA SER A 38 -10.77 -15.85 9.53
C SER A 38 -11.76 -16.07 8.39
N HIS A 39 -12.37 -15.00 7.85
CA HIS A 39 -13.28 -15.08 6.70
C HIS A 39 -12.60 -15.70 5.48
N LEU A 40 -11.34 -15.30 5.19
CA LEU A 40 -10.58 -15.90 4.08
C LEU A 40 -10.24 -17.37 4.30
N LYS A 41 -10.17 -17.83 5.55
CA LYS A 41 -9.76 -19.20 5.93
C LYS A 41 -10.95 -20.16 6.05
N GLU A 42 -12.08 -19.67 6.56
CA GLU A 42 -13.22 -20.50 6.98
C GLU A 42 -14.41 -20.38 6.03
N GLU A 43 -14.57 -19.26 5.33
CA GLU A 43 -15.75 -18.98 4.50
C GLU A 43 -15.45 -18.94 2.98
N CYS A 44 -14.18 -18.73 2.60
CA CYS A 44 -13.78 -18.65 1.20
C CYS A 44 -13.33 -20.01 0.65
N ILE A 45 -13.73 -20.31 -0.59
CA ILE A 45 -13.18 -21.44 -1.35
C ILE A 45 -11.81 -21.08 -1.96
N ILE A 46 -11.01 -22.10 -2.26
CA ILE A 46 -9.71 -21.94 -2.91
C ILE A 46 -9.84 -22.30 -4.40
N PRO A 47 -9.49 -21.40 -5.32
CA PRO A 47 -9.44 -21.71 -6.74
C PRO A 47 -8.44 -22.84 -7.06
N VAL A 48 -8.73 -23.60 -8.11
CA VAL A 48 -7.89 -24.71 -8.57
C VAL A 48 -7.49 -24.51 -10.04
N PHE A 49 -6.37 -25.13 -10.42
CA PHE A 49 -5.93 -25.25 -11.80
C PHE A 49 -6.74 -26.33 -12.54
N ARG A 50 -6.58 -26.44 -13.88
CA ARG A 50 -7.32 -27.42 -14.70
C ARG A 50 -7.06 -28.88 -14.27
N ASP A 51 -5.89 -29.16 -13.72
CA ASP A 51 -5.50 -30.46 -13.17
C ASP A 51 -5.99 -30.70 -11.73
N ASN A 52 -6.88 -29.82 -11.22
CA ASN A 52 -7.44 -29.82 -9.88
C ASN A 52 -6.44 -29.58 -8.73
N GLU A 53 -5.20 -29.20 -9.04
CA GLU A 53 -4.28 -28.75 -7.99
C GLU A 53 -4.70 -27.37 -7.47
N THR A 54 -4.64 -27.19 -6.15
CA THR A 54 -5.00 -25.92 -5.53
C THR A 54 -3.92 -24.87 -5.77
N THR A 55 -4.36 -23.63 -5.91
CA THR A 55 -3.47 -22.47 -5.80
C THR A 55 -3.07 -22.26 -4.35
N ILE A 56 -1.96 -21.56 -4.10
CA ILE A 56 -1.69 -20.99 -2.76
C ILE A 56 -2.82 -20.02 -2.40
N ALA A 57 -3.50 -20.22 -1.28
CA ALA A 57 -4.64 -19.40 -0.90
C ALA A 57 -4.22 -18.01 -0.41
N HIS A 58 -5.17 -17.07 -0.38
CA HIS A 58 -4.94 -15.73 0.17
C HIS A 58 -4.48 -15.75 1.63
N PHE A 59 -5.11 -16.58 2.49
CA PHE A 59 -4.73 -16.66 3.89
C PHE A 59 -3.34 -17.31 4.08
N GLU A 60 -2.99 -18.31 3.28
CA GLU A 60 -1.66 -18.96 3.31
C GLU A 60 -0.56 -17.96 2.94
N PHE A 61 -0.81 -17.12 1.92
CA PHE A 61 0.10 -16.04 1.55
C PHE A 61 0.31 -15.05 2.70
N ILE A 62 -0.78 -14.60 3.32
CA ILE A 62 -0.73 -13.66 4.45
C ILE A 62 0.03 -14.26 5.63
N GLU A 63 -0.30 -15.50 6.02
CA GLU A 63 0.35 -16.21 7.11
C GLU A 63 1.85 -16.42 6.83
N ALA A 64 2.22 -16.75 5.59
CA ALA A 64 3.62 -16.95 5.20
C ALA A 64 4.44 -15.66 5.30
N VAL A 65 3.96 -14.55 4.76
CA VAL A 65 4.69 -13.27 4.83
C VAL A 65 4.75 -12.75 6.27
N ARG A 66 3.65 -12.89 7.02
CA ARG A 66 3.60 -12.49 8.43
C ARG A 66 4.52 -13.33 9.30
N SER A 67 4.64 -14.64 9.05
CA SER A 67 5.55 -15.50 9.82
C SER A 67 7.01 -15.09 9.60
N VAL A 68 7.39 -14.79 8.36
CA VAL A 68 8.74 -14.28 8.05
C VAL A 68 9.00 -12.96 8.78
N ALA A 69 8.04 -12.04 8.80
CA ALA A 69 8.19 -10.79 9.57
C ALA A 69 8.31 -11.05 11.08
N GLN A 70 7.57 -12.00 11.64
CA GLN A 70 7.69 -12.37 13.06
C GLN A 70 9.06 -12.98 13.39
N GLU A 71 9.62 -13.78 12.49
CA GLU A 71 10.94 -14.39 12.65
C GLU A 71 12.06 -13.34 12.57
N LEU A 72 11.95 -12.35 11.68
CA LEU A 72 12.94 -11.29 11.52
C LEU A 72 12.85 -10.18 12.59
N TYR A 73 11.68 -9.97 13.18
CA TYR A 73 11.43 -8.93 14.19
C TYR A 73 10.87 -9.52 15.49
N PRO A 74 11.63 -10.39 16.20
CA PRO A 74 11.14 -11.15 17.34
C PRO A 74 10.92 -10.30 18.60
N GLU A 75 11.55 -9.13 18.70
CA GLU A 75 11.53 -8.29 19.90
C GLU A 75 10.21 -7.52 20.09
N GLY A 76 9.34 -7.48 19.09
CA GLY A 76 8.11 -6.72 19.19
C GLY A 76 6.92 -7.35 18.48
N THR A 77 5.77 -6.70 18.63
CA THR A 77 4.53 -7.21 18.07
C THR A 77 4.47 -6.96 16.58
N VAL A 78 4.24 -8.03 15.82
CA VAL A 78 3.77 -7.97 14.44
C VAL A 78 2.24 -8.05 14.46
N THR A 79 1.60 -7.00 13.97
CA THR A 79 0.14 -6.82 14.06
C THR A 79 -0.64 -7.91 13.31
N MET A 80 -1.96 -7.95 13.52
CA MET A 80 -2.84 -8.71 12.63
C MET A 80 -2.97 -8.00 11.27
N PRO A 81 -3.10 -8.76 10.18
CA PRO A 81 -3.13 -8.19 8.84
C PRO A 81 -4.37 -7.32 8.63
N ASN A 82 -4.16 -6.14 8.03
CA ASN A 82 -5.22 -5.35 7.44
C ASN A 82 -5.40 -5.79 5.99
N ILE A 83 -6.58 -6.33 5.67
CA ILE A 83 -6.83 -7.03 4.42
C ILE A 83 -7.94 -6.31 3.63
N ARG A 84 -7.67 -6.09 2.34
CA ARG A 84 -8.57 -5.45 1.38
C ARG A 84 -8.74 -6.36 0.18
N THR A 85 -9.99 -6.66 -0.17
CA THR A 85 -10.31 -7.52 -1.32
C THR A 85 -11.18 -6.78 -2.34
N SER A 86 -11.13 -7.22 -3.59
CA SER A 86 -12.03 -6.74 -4.64
C SER A 86 -12.44 -7.89 -5.57
N HIS A 87 -13.48 -7.66 -6.37
CA HIS A 87 -13.99 -8.62 -7.36
C HIS A 87 -14.37 -9.95 -6.71
N ILE A 88 -15.49 -9.94 -5.99
CA ILE A 88 -16.06 -11.16 -5.41
C ILE A 88 -16.53 -12.11 -6.52
N ILE A 89 -16.04 -13.34 -6.49
CA ILE A 89 -16.49 -14.42 -7.37
C ILE A 89 -17.42 -15.30 -6.56
N LYS A 90 -18.64 -15.48 -7.08
CA LYS A 90 -19.69 -16.28 -6.43
C LYS A 90 -19.97 -17.53 -7.26
N GLY A 91 -19.84 -18.68 -6.62
CA GLY A 91 -20.25 -19.98 -7.14
C GLY A 91 -21.48 -20.50 -6.41
N ARG A 92 -21.77 -21.80 -6.63
CA ARG A 92 -22.92 -22.50 -6.04
C ARG A 92 -22.45 -23.83 -5.50
N ILE A 93 -22.99 -24.24 -4.36
CA ILE A 93 -22.80 -25.61 -3.88
C ILE A 93 -23.52 -26.62 -4.81
N PRO A 94 -23.12 -27.90 -4.82
CA PRO A 94 -23.69 -28.90 -5.73
C PRO A 94 -25.21 -29.06 -5.63
N SER A 95 -25.78 -28.94 -4.42
CA SER A 95 -27.24 -29.06 -4.21
C SER A 95 -28.05 -27.89 -4.78
N ALA A 96 -27.41 -26.79 -5.20
CA ALA A 96 -28.07 -25.58 -5.69
C ALA A 96 -27.75 -25.22 -7.16
N ILE A 97 -27.13 -26.13 -7.93
CA ILE A 97 -26.66 -25.88 -9.31
C ILE A 97 -27.76 -25.28 -10.22
N GLY A 98 -28.97 -25.83 -10.17
CA GLY A 98 -30.09 -25.40 -11.01
C GLY A 98 -30.90 -24.20 -10.48
N LYS A 99 -30.62 -23.70 -9.28
CA LYS A 99 -31.40 -22.60 -8.69
C LYS A 99 -31.10 -21.27 -9.42
N PRO A 100 -32.11 -20.44 -9.75
CA PRO A 100 -31.87 -19.10 -10.26
C PRO A 100 -31.05 -18.25 -9.28
N ALA A 101 -30.21 -17.34 -9.77
CA ALA A 101 -29.30 -16.56 -8.92
C ALA A 101 -30.02 -15.73 -7.84
N LYS A 102 -31.24 -15.28 -8.14
CA LYS A 102 -32.12 -14.53 -7.22
C LYS A 102 -32.67 -15.38 -6.06
N ASP A 103 -32.72 -16.70 -6.23
CA ASP A 103 -33.33 -17.64 -5.29
C ASP A 103 -32.26 -18.42 -4.47
N LEU A 104 -30.98 -18.10 -4.67
CA LEU A 104 -29.86 -18.70 -3.93
C LEU A 104 -29.78 -18.14 -2.50
N LEU A 105 -29.86 -19.04 -1.53
CA LEU A 105 -29.60 -18.72 -0.13
C LEU A 105 -28.11 -18.48 0.09
N GLU A 106 -27.74 -17.77 1.16
CA GLU A 106 -26.34 -17.38 1.37
C GLU A 106 -25.43 -18.60 1.60
N HIS A 107 -25.89 -19.60 2.36
CA HIS A 107 -25.16 -20.85 2.57
C HIS A 107 -25.03 -21.72 1.30
N GLU A 108 -25.79 -21.39 0.24
CA GLU A 108 -25.72 -22.09 -1.04
C GLU A 108 -24.70 -21.47 -2.00
N LYS A 109 -24.15 -20.31 -1.63
CA LYS A 109 -23.14 -19.60 -2.41
C LYS A 109 -21.76 -19.98 -1.89
N THR A 110 -20.86 -20.26 -2.81
CA THR A 110 -19.43 -20.31 -2.50
C THR A 110 -18.81 -18.99 -2.91
N ILE A 111 -17.85 -18.49 -2.14
CA ILE A 111 -17.22 -17.19 -2.45
C ILE A 111 -15.71 -17.30 -2.44
N TYR A 112 -15.06 -16.51 -3.28
CA TYR A 112 -13.66 -16.13 -3.13
C TYR A 112 -13.47 -14.75 -3.76
N TYR A 113 -12.30 -14.15 -3.57
CA TYR A 113 -11.97 -12.85 -4.13
C TYR A 113 -10.92 -13.01 -5.20
N GLU A 114 -11.11 -12.39 -6.37
CA GLU A 114 -10.10 -12.41 -7.42
C GLU A 114 -8.83 -11.70 -6.97
N ARG A 115 -8.95 -10.61 -6.20
CA ARG A 115 -7.82 -9.78 -5.79
C ARG A 115 -7.82 -9.54 -4.29
N MET A 116 -6.63 -9.60 -3.70
CA MET A 116 -6.40 -9.31 -2.30
C MET A 116 -5.12 -8.51 -2.14
N ALA A 117 -5.19 -7.45 -1.34
CA ALA A 117 -4.06 -6.71 -0.82
C ALA A 117 -4.08 -6.82 0.71
N PHE A 118 -2.92 -6.95 1.33
CA PHE A 118 -2.81 -6.87 2.76
C PHE A 118 -1.55 -6.13 3.18
N MET A 119 -1.57 -5.65 4.42
CA MET A 119 -0.38 -5.14 5.08
C MET A 119 -0.39 -5.52 6.56
N VAL A 120 0.80 -5.61 7.13
CA VAL A 120 1.07 -5.91 8.53
C VAL A 120 2.08 -4.90 9.03
N GLU A 121 1.72 -4.18 10.08
CA GLU A 121 2.58 -3.21 10.74
C GLU A 121 3.48 -3.89 11.77
N ILE A 122 4.68 -3.35 11.92
CA ILE A 122 5.71 -3.73 12.88
C ILE A 122 5.98 -2.49 13.77
N PRO A 123 5.07 -2.15 14.70
CA PRO A 123 5.01 -0.79 15.29
C PRO A 123 6.21 -0.41 16.17
N HIS A 124 6.97 -1.41 16.61
CA HIS A 124 8.19 -1.18 17.39
C HIS A 124 9.32 -0.63 16.51
N VAL A 125 9.39 -1.03 15.24
CA VAL A 125 10.30 -0.44 14.25
C VAL A 125 9.61 0.76 13.63
N HIS A 126 9.94 1.95 14.12
CA HIS A 126 9.30 3.19 13.67
C HIS A 126 10.30 4.35 13.60
N THR A 127 9.92 5.38 12.88
CA THR A 127 10.66 6.64 12.80
C THR A 127 9.71 7.83 12.78
N TYR A 128 10.26 9.03 12.84
CA TYR A 128 9.51 10.27 12.70
C TYR A 128 10.11 11.13 11.60
N ILE A 129 9.25 11.56 10.67
CA ILE A 129 9.58 12.52 9.61
C ILE A 129 8.60 13.68 9.75
N ASN A 130 9.09 14.90 9.91
CA ASN A 130 8.26 16.08 10.18
C ASN A 130 7.22 15.89 11.31
N ASN A 131 7.64 15.28 12.45
CA ASN A 131 6.77 14.87 13.57
C ASN A 131 5.66 13.85 13.25
N GLN A 132 5.67 13.27 12.06
CA GLN A 132 4.73 12.23 11.64
C GLN A 132 5.35 10.87 11.92
N LYS A 133 4.63 10.03 12.67
CA LYS A 133 5.08 8.67 12.97
C LYS A 133 4.96 7.80 11.73
N LEU A 134 6.02 7.09 11.40
CA LEU A 134 6.04 6.07 10.34
C LEU A 134 6.35 4.72 10.97
N ASN A 135 5.48 3.73 10.73
CA ASN A 135 5.72 2.35 11.16
C ASN A 135 6.29 1.53 10.00
N LEU A 136 7.30 0.70 10.26
CA LEU A 136 7.72 -0.30 9.30
C LEU A 136 6.53 -1.24 9.02
N THR A 137 6.30 -1.53 7.76
CA THR A 137 5.14 -2.26 7.28
C THR A 137 5.56 -3.19 6.17
N VAL A 138 5.12 -4.44 6.25
CA VAL A 138 5.26 -5.43 5.19
C VAL A 138 3.90 -5.82 4.65
N GLY A 139 3.84 -6.38 3.45
CA GLY A 139 2.58 -6.86 2.92
C GLY A 139 2.70 -7.40 1.52
N GLY A 140 1.56 -7.54 0.86
CA GLY A 140 1.55 -8.04 -0.49
C GLY A 140 0.21 -7.94 -1.20
N VAL A 141 0.27 -8.20 -2.49
CA VAL A 141 -0.88 -8.28 -3.39
C VAL A 141 -0.88 -9.64 -4.07
N ARG A 142 -2.06 -10.24 -4.14
CA ARG A 142 -2.33 -11.43 -4.93
C ARG A 142 -3.54 -11.20 -5.80
N SER A 143 -3.41 -11.59 -7.07
CA SER A 143 -4.44 -11.46 -8.08
C SER A 143 -4.55 -12.77 -8.86
N TYR A 144 -5.69 -13.44 -8.78
CA TYR A 144 -5.95 -14.67 -9.52
C TYR A 144 -6.07 -14.42 -11.03
N SER A 145 -6.39 -13.19 -11.47
CA SER A 145 -6.40 -12.83 -12.89
C SER A 145 -5.01 -12.80 -13.52
N GLU A 146 -3.96 -12.70 -12.71
CA GLU A 146 -2.56 -12.83 -13.17
C GLU A 146 -2.11 -14.30 -13.30
N GLN A 147 -2.97 -15.24 -12.91
CA GLN A 147 -2.76 -16.68 -13.04
C GLN A 147 -3.52 -17.22 -14.24
N ASN A 148 -2.97 -18.25 -14.89
CA ASN A 148 -3.72 -19.03 -15.88
C ASN A 148 -4.36 -20.24 -15.19
N LEU A 149 -5.49 -20.05 -14.49
CA LEU A 149 -6.18 -21.16 -13.82
C LEU A 149 -6.69 -22.24 -14.80
N PHE A 150 -6.77 -21.93 -16.10
CA PHE A 150 -7.14 -22.88 -17.14
C PHE A 150 -5.99 -23.75 -17.61
N SER A 151 -4.75 -23.55 -17.15
CA SER A 151 -3.63 -24.45 -17.41
C SER A 151 -3.43 -25.48 -16.29
N LYS A 152 -2.46 -26.38 -16.47
CA LYS A 152 -1.90 -27.16 -15.37
C LYS A 152 -1.24 -26.22 -14.35
N LYS A 153 -1.09 -26.67 -13.10
CA LYS A 153 -0.39 -25.88 -12.08
C LYS A 153 0.99 -25.47 -12.59
N SER A 154 1.27 -24.19 -12.41
CA SER A 154 2.53 -23.57 -12.77
C SER A 154 3.00 -22.68 -11.63
N ILE A 155 4.15 -22.05 -11.86
CA ILE A 155 4.64 -20.97 -11.02
C ILE A 155 3.54 -19.90 -10.89
N GLU A 156 3.24 -19.57 -9.64
CA GLU A 156 2.25 -18.57 -9.25
C GLU A 156 2.92 -17.21 -9.05
N LYS A 157 2.18 -16.13 -9.30
CA LYS A 157 2.66 -14.74 -9.16
C LYS A 157 2.07 -14.03 -7.95
N PHE A 158 2.92 -13.27 -7.28
CA PHE A 158 2.61 -12.47 -6.11
C PHE A 158 3.38 -11.15 -6.19
N LYS A 159 2.92 -10.19 -5.39
CA LYS A 159 3.66 -8.97 -5.11
C LYS A 159 3.91 -8.89 -3.62
N VAL A 160 5.14 -8.64 -3.20
CA VAL A 160 5.52 -8.50 -1.79
C VAL A 160 6.25 -7.18 -1.62
N PHE A 161 6.00 -6.48 -0.52
CA PHE A 161 6.71 -5.25 -0.21
C PHE A 161 7.11 -5.19 1.27
N ILE A 162 8.12 -4.36 1.51
CA ILE A 162 8.52 -3.82 2.81
C ILE A 162 8.78 -2.32 2.64
N GLY A 163 8.36 -1.52 3.61
CA GLY A 163 8.50 -0.08 3.58
C GLY A 163 7.89 0.55 4.82
N PHE A 164 7.44 1.80 4.71
CA PHE A 164 6.82 2.50 5.83
C PHE A 164 5.36 2.83 5.55
N LYS A 165 4.55 2.89 6.61
CA LYS A 165 3.21 3.48 6.58
C LYS A 165 3.24 4.79 7.36
N ASN A 166 2.85 5.90 6.74
CA ASN A 166 2.66 7.16 7.45
C ASN A 166 1.39 7.06 8.31
N MET A 167 1.48 7.28 9.61
CA MET A 167 0.34 7.10 10.52
C MET A 167 -0.67 8.25 10.51
N VAL A 168 -0.34 9.39 9.88
CA VAL A 168 -1.26 10.52 9.70
C VAL A 168 -2.26 10.18 8.59
N CYS A 169 -1.75 10.00 7.38
CA CYS A 169 -2.58 9.73 6.22
C CYS A 169 -2.80 8.24 5.96
N CYS A 170 -2.04 7.31 6.55
CA CYS A 170 -2.15 5.86 6.31
C CYS A 170 -1.79 5.42 4.87
N ASN A 171 -1.15 6.28 4.09
CA ASN A 171 -0.50 5.97 2.82
C ASN A 171 0.78 5.15 3.03
N LEU A 172 1.16 4.39 2.01
CA LEU A 172 2.38 3.58 2.00
C LEU A 172 3.54 4.34 1.36
N CYS A 173 4.70 4.21 1.98
CA CYS A 173 5.98 4.71 1.51
C CYS A 173 6.86 3.53 1.12
N ILE A 174 6.94 3.22 -0.18
CA ILE A 174 7.63 2.03 -0.68
C ILE A 174 8.81 2.48 -1.54
N ALA A 175 10.02 2.08 -1.17
CA ALA A 175 11.21 2.30 -1.97
C ALA A 175 11.41 1.20 -3.04
N THR A 176 12.31 1.46 -3.99
CA THR A 176 12.65 0.55 -5.08
C THR A 176 13.15 -0.81 -4.62
N ASP A 177 14.01 -0.82 -3.61
CA ASP A 177 14.54 -2.04 -2.97
C ASP A 177 13.56 -2.65 -1.96
N GLY A 178 12.44 -1.98 -1.69
CA GLY A 178 11.36 -2.46 -0.83
C GLY A 178 10.23 -3.16 -1.58
N LEU A 179 10.26 -3.26 -2.91
CA LEU A 179 9.18 -3.86 -3.70
C LEU A 179 9.66 -5.01 -4.59
N LYS A 180 8.99 -6.16 -4.49
CA LYS A 180 9.04 -7.23 -5.49
C LYS A 180 7.69 -7.35 -6.19
N ASP A 181 7.57 -6.70 -7.35
CA ASP A 181 6.31 -6.60 -8.12
C ASP A 181 5.99 -7.84 -8.99
N ASP A 182 6.97 -8.70 -9.25
CA ASP A 182 6.79 -10.00 -9.93
C ASP A 182 7.53 -11.09 -9.14
N LEU A 183 6.98 -11.44 -7.97
CA LEU A 183 7.47 -12.55 -7.14
C LEU A 183 6.83 -13.84 -7.61
N ARG A 184 7.64 -14.69 -8.23
CA ARG A 184 7.23 -15.95 -8.86
C ARG A 184 7.62 -17.13 -8.01
N VAL A 185 6.68 -17.97 -7.60
CA VAL A 185 6.94 -19.12 -6.71
C VAL A 185 6.11 -20.35 -7.06
N SER A 186 6.64 -21.52 -6.71
CA SER A 186 6.00 -22.82 -6.89
C SER A 186 5.45 -23.41 -5.59
N SER A 187 5.88 -22.89 -4.43
CA SER A 187 5.48 -23.37 -3.11
C SER A 187 5.45 -22.24 -2.07
N ILE A 188 4.80 -22.51 -0.93
CA ILE A 188 4.76 -21.60 0.22
C ILE A 188 6.18 -21.42 0.82
N ASP A 189 7.01 -22.46 0.83
CA ASP A 189 8.37 -22.34 1.35
C ASP A 189 9.23 -21.42 0.46
N GLU A 190 9.09 -21.52 -0.86
CA GLU A 190 9.76 -20.60 -1.79
C GLU A 190 9.26 -19.17 -1.62
N LEU A 191 7.96 -18.98 -1.32
CA LEU A 191 7.37 -17.69 -0.98
C LEU A 191 7.99 -17.08 0.27
N LYS A 192 8.14 -17.88 1.34
CA LYS A 192 8.78 -17.44 2.58
C LYS A 192 10.23 -17.03 2.33
N LEU A 193 11.00 -17.87 1.63
CA LEU A 193 12.40 -17.59 1.31
C LEU A 193 12.55 -16.28 0.52
N LYS A 194 11.76 -16.07 -0.54
CA LYS A 194 11.85 -14.84 -1.35
C LYS A 194 11.35 -13.60 -0.60
N ALA A 195 10.35 -13.74 0.28
CA ALA A 195 9.93 -12.65 1.16
C ALA A 195 11.05 -12.29 2.15
N GLN A 196 11.71 -13.29 2.73
CA GLN A 196 12.84 -13.10 3.64
C GLN A 196 14.03 -12.42 2.94
N GLU A 197 14.37 -12.86 1.72
CA GLU A 197 15.42 -12.23 0.90
C GLU A 197 15.13 -10.75 0.66
N LEU A 198 13.87 -10.39 0.32
CA LEU A 198 13.46 -9.00 0.14
C LEU A 198 13.63 -8.21 1.44
N PHE A 199 13.15 -8.74 2.56
CA PHE A 199 13.18 -8.04 3.84
C PHE A 199 14.61 -7.82 4.36
N LEU A 200 15.50 -8.78 4.13
CA LEU A 200 16.92 -8.67 4.51
C LEU A 200 17.74 -7.78 3.58
N SER A 201 17.35 -7.64 2.31
CA SER A 201 18.06 -6.79 1.33
C SER A 201 17.57 -5.35 1.31
N TYR A 202 16.39 -5.08 1.86
CA TYR A 202 15.81 -3.74 1.96
C TYR A 202 16.63 -2.82 2.88
N ASN A 203 17.09 -1.69 2.34
CA ASN A 203 17.86 -0.72 3.10
C ASN A 203 16.95 0.33 3.78
N GLN A 204 16.51 -0.02 4.99
CA GLN A 204 15.66 0.83 5.81
C GLN A 204 16.26 2.22 6.08
N GLU A 205 17.54 2.30 6.43
CA GLU A 205 18.22 3.57 6.77
C GLU A 205 18.26 4.51 5.57
N ARG A 206 18.58 4.00 4.38
CA ARG A 206 18.60 4.76 3.13
C ARG A 206 17.24 5.33 2.80
N GLN A 207 16.15 4.55 2.94
CA GLN A 207 14.81 5.08 2.69
C GLN A 207 14.47 6.19 3.69
N ILE A 208 14.78 6.00 4.98
CA ILE A 208 14.55 7.03 6.00
C ILE A 208 15.35 8.30 5.68
N GLU A 209 16.62 8.18 5.32
CA GLU A 209 17.49 9.30 4.96
C GLU A 209 16.94 10.05 3.73
N SER A 210 16.54 9.34 2.69
CA SER A 210 15.87 9.93 1.52
C SER A 210 14.59 10.70 1.91
N MET A 211 13.71 10.11 2.72
CA MET A 211 12.50 10.79 3.20
C MET A 211 12.83 12.00 4.09
N LYS A 212 13.92 11.96 4.85
CA LYS A 212 14.40 13.12 5.62
C LYS A 212 14.87 14.24 4.71
N HIS A 213 15.68 13.94 3.68
CA HIS A 213 16.16 14.91 2.70
C HIS A 213 15.04 15.57 1.89
N MET A 214 13.91 14.88 1.66
CA MET A 214 12.74 15.50 1.02
C MET A 214 12.22 16.74 1.79
N GLN A 215 12.48 16.86 3.09
CA GLN A 215 12.10 18.04 3.87
C GLN A 215 13.01 19.25 3.60
N GLU A 216 14.21 19.04 3.06
CA GLU A 216 15.22 20.09 2.85
C GLU A 216 14.99 20.88 1.55
N TYR A 217 14.13 20.35 0.67
CA TYR A 217 13.83 20.96 -0.62
C TYR A 217 12.38 21.43 -0.68
N THR A 218 12.21 22.69 -1.07
CA THR A 218 10.91 23.34 -1.19
C THR A 218 10.74 23.90 -2.59
N ILE A 219 9.53 23.78 -3.13
CA ILE A 219 9.13 24.43 -4.37
C ILE A 219 8.07 25.48 -4.09
N ASN A 220 8.10 26.57 -4.85
CA ASN A 220 7.07 27.62 -4.77
C ASN A 220 5.86 27.29 -5.67
N GLN A 221 4.85 28.15 -5.63
CA GLN A 221 3.62 27.97 -6.40
C GLN A 221 3.85 27.90 -7.92
N ASP A 222 4.75 28.72 -8.47
CA ASP A 222 5.06 28.72 -9.90
C ASP A 222 5.70 27.39 -10.35
N GLN A 223 6.63 26.88 -9.54
CA GLN A 223 7.28 25.59 -9.77
C GLN A 223 6.27 24.45 -9.65
N PHE A 224 5.36 24.50 -8.68
CA PHE A 224 4.28 23.52 -8.56
C PHE A 224 3.32 23.57 -9.76
N ALA A 225 2.93 24.77 -10.20
CA ALA A 225 2.07 24.94 -11.37
C ALA A 225 2.74 24.40 -12.66
N HIS A 226 4.03 24.67 -12.84
CA HIS A 226 4.82 24.11 -13.94
C HIS A 226 4.88 22.59 -13.87
N LEU A 227 5.18 22.02 -12.69
CA LEU A 227 5.20 20.58 -12.45
C LEU A 227 3.89 19.93 -12.87
N VAL A 228 2.77 20.42 -12.36
CA VAL A 228 1.43 19.89 -12.67
C VAL A 228 1.13 20.01 -14.17
N GLY A 229 1.44 21.16 -14.79
CA GLY A 229 1.25 21.38 -16.22
C GLY A 229 2.05 20.38 -17.07
N LYS A 230 3.30 20.12 -16.70
CA LYS A 230 4.18 19.15 -17.36
C LYS A 230 3.73 17.71 -17.14
N MET A 231 3.21 17.37 -15.97
CA MET A 231 2.62 16.05 -15.72
C MET A 231 1.37 15.80 -16.58
N LYS A 232 0.52 16.82 -16.78
CA LYS A 232 -0.63 16.71 -17.69
C LYS A 232 -0.19 16.58 -19.14
N LEU A 233 0.77 17.39 -19.58
CA LEU A 233 1.33 17.31 -20.94
C LEU A 233 2.01 15.95 -21.19
N TYR A 234 2.73 15.43 -20.20
CA TYR A 234 3.41 14.14 -20.26
C TYR A 234 2.48 13.01 -20.73
N GLN A 235 1.22 13.00 -20.28
CA GLN A 235 0.28 11.94 -20.67
C GLN A 235 -0.02 11.92 -22.17
N HIS A 236 0.09 13.06 -22.84
CA HIS A 236 -0.17 13.22 -24.27
C HIS A 236 1.08 13.14 -25.15
N LEU A 237 2.28 13.09 -24.57
CA LEU A 237 3.52 12.90 -25.32
C LEU A 237 3.55 11.54 -26.03
N ASP A 238 4.25 11.48 -27.16
CA ASP A 238 4.48 10.25 -27.87
C ASP A 238 5.46 9.31 -27.13
N LYS A 239 5.61 8.09 -27.63
CA LYS A 239 6.46 7.08 -26.98
C LYS A 239 7.94 7.44 -26.99
N GLN A 240 8.41 8.13 -28.04
CA GLN A 240 9.83 8.47 -28.19
C GLN A 240 10.21 9.57 -27.20
N GLN A 241 9.39 10.62 -27.11
CA GLN A 241 9.56 11.69 -26.14
C GLN A 241 9.52 11.17 -24.69
N LYS A 242 8.61 10.22 -24.38
CA LYS A 242 8.50 9.64 -23.04
C LYS A 242 9.71 8.82 -22.61
N GLN A 243 10.47 8.25 -23.55
CA GLN A 243 11.66 7.42 -23.24
C GLN A 243 12.82 8.24 -22.68
N GLU A 244 12.89 9.52 -23.02
CA GLU A 244 13.92 10.46 -22.55
C GLU A 244 13.58 11.09 -21.20
N LEU A 245 12.37 10.85 -20.70
CA LEU A 245 11.84 11.45 -19.48
C LEU A 245 11.63 10.41 -18.38
N PHE A 246 11.51 10.87 -17.14
CA PHE A 246 11.06 10.01 -16.05
C PHE A 246 9.73 9.33 -16.41
N HIS A 247 9.65 8.02 -16.22
CA HIS A 247 8.43 7.25 -16.50
C HIS A 247 7.37 7.51 -15.44
N LEU A 248 6.66 8.63 -15.58
CA LEU A 248 5.62 9.04 -14.64
C LEU A 248 4.38 8.17 -14.84
N LYS A 249 3.99 7.45 -13.80
CA LYS A 249 2.79 6.62 -13.85
C LYS A 249 1.54 7.42 -13.47
N THR A 250 1.62 8.45 -12.63
CA THR A 250 0.49 9.26 -12.11
C THR A 250 -0.53 9.65 -13.19
N THR A 251 -1.81 9.30 -12.95
CA THR A 251 -2.93 9.53 -13.88
C THR A 251 -3.52 10.93 -13.77
N ASP A 252 -4.30 11.39 -14.76
CA ASP A 252 -4.90 12.75 -14.72
C ASP A 252 -5.82 12.95 -13.52
N SER A 253 -6.61 11.93 -13.17
CA SER A 253 -7.46 11.97 -11.97
C SER A 253 -6.63 12.15 -10.70
N GLN A 254 -5.49 11.47 -10.59
CA GLN A 254 -4.60 11.62 -9.44
C GLN A 254 -3.94 13.00 -9.42
N ILE A 255 -3.55 13.54 -10.58
CA ILE A 255 -3.02 14.90 -10.70
C ILE A 255 -4.05 15.92 -10.19
N ASN A 256 -5.33 15.78 -10.56
CA ASN A 256 -6.39 16.66 -10.07
C ASN A 256 -6.57 16.55 -8.54
N THR A 257 -6.46 15.35 -7.97
CA THR A 257 -6.46 15.16 -6.51
C THR A 257 -5.27 15.85 -5.85
N ILE A 258 -4.06 15.71 -6.42
CA ILE A 258 -2.85 16.37 -5.91
C ILE A 258 -3.00 17.90 -5.92
N ILE A 259 -3.54 18.47 -7.00
CA ILE A 259 -3.82 19.92 -7.07
C ILE A 259 -4.78 20.36 -5.97
N LYS A 260 -5.88 19.62 -5.79
CA LYS A 260 -6.86 19.92 -4.74
C LYS A 260 -6.20 19.89 -3.37
N ASN A 261 -5.46 18.82 -3.08
CA ASN A 261 -4.85 18.63 -1.77
C ASN A 261 -3.67 19.60 -1.53
N TYR A 262 -2.99 20.07 -2.57
CA TYR A 262 -2.01 21.16 -2.44
C TYR A 262 -2.63 22.44 -1.84
N VAL A 263 -3.92 22.69 -2.10
CA VAL A 263 -4.64 23.86 -1.55
C VAL A 263 -5.33 23.53 -0.22
N ASP A 264 -6.01 22.39 -0.15
CA ASP A 264 -7.02 22.12 0.89
C ASP A 264 -6.64 21.01 1.89
N ASP A 265 -5.50 20.33 1.76
CA ASP A 265 -5.14 19.23 2.66
C ASP A 265 -4.78 19.73 4.07
N GLU A 266 -5.35 19.10 5.09
CA GLU A 266 -5.17 19.51 6.48
C GLU A 266 -3.72 19.38 6.99
N HIS A 267 -2.94 18.44 6.45
CA HIS A 267 -1.63 18.07 6.98
C HIS A 267 -0.48 18.36 6.02
N PHE A 268 -0.76 18.41 4.71
CA PHE A 268 0.24 18.40 3.65
C PHE A 268 0.02 19.47 2.58
N SER A 269 -0.89 20.42 2.78
CA SER A 269 -1.06 21.55 1.87
C SER A 269 0.20 22.43 1.81
N ALA A 270 0.25 23.28 0.79
CA ALA A 270 1.18 24.40 0.78
C ALA A 270 0.93 25.35 1.96
N ASP A 271 1.96 26.12 2.30
CA ASP A 271 1.82 27.23 3.24
C ASP A 271 1.09 28.44 2.62
N ALA A 272 0.92 29.49 3.42
CA ALA A 272 0.20 30.70 3.02
C ALA A 272 0.88 31.45 1.85
N ASP A 273 2.18 31.24 1.63
CA ASP A 273 2.96 31.85 0.56
C ASP A 273 3.06 30.93 -0.68
N GLY A 274 2.37 29.78 -0.65
CA GLY A 274 2.32 28.83 -1.76
C GLY A 274 3.54 27.91 -1.85
N TYR A 275 4.34 27.79 -0.79
CA TYR A 275 5.49 26.89 -0.74
C TYR A 275 5.11 25.52 -0.19
N ILE A 276 5.71 24.47 -0.75
CA ILE A 276 5.54 23.08 -0.29
C ILE A 276 6.88 22.35 -0.35
N ASN A 277 7.23 21.62 0.71
CA ASN A 277 8.43 20.78 0.70
C ASN A 277 8.17 19.43 0.01
N LEU A 278 9.23 18.76 -0.44
CA LEU A 278 9.06 17.51 -1.19
C LEU A 278 8.50 16.38 -0.32
N TRP A 279 8.65 16.41 1.00
CA TRP A 279 8.01 15.43 1.89
C TRP A 279 6.48 15.59 1.90
N GLN A 280 6.00 16.83 1.97
CA GLN A 280 4.57 17.12 1.86
C GLN A 280 4.05 16.73 0.48
N LEU A 281 4.76 17.14 -0.59
CA LEU A 281 4.43 16.77 -1.96
C LEU A 281 4.35 15.25 -2.16
N TYR A 282 5.31 14.50 -1.61
CA TYR A 282 5.32 13.04 -1.64
C TYR A 282 4.08 12.43 -0.96
N ASN A 283 3.64 12.99 0.17
CA ASN A 283 2.42 12.55 0.83
C ASN A 283 1.17 12.89 0.01
N LEU A 284 1.10 14.04 -0.67
CA LEU A 284 0.00 14.34 -1.60
C LEU A 284 -0.10 13.32 -2.73
N PHE A 285 1.04 12.91 -3.30
CA PHE A 285 1.05 11.90 -4.36
C PHE A 285 0.66 10.51 -3.87
N THR A 286 1.25 10.04 -2.77
CA THR A 286 0.95 8.71 -2.21
C THR A 286 -0.47 8.62 -1.65
N GLU A 287 -1.03 9.73 -1.14
CA GLU A 287 -2.45 9.83 -0.80
C GLU A 287 -3.33 9.63 -2.04
N SER A 288 -3.01 10.31 -3.14
CA SER A 288 -3.72 10.10 -4.42
C SER A 288 -3.56 8.67 -4.98
N ALA A 289 -2.56 7.92 -4.54
CA ALA A 289 -2.36 6.52 -4.96
C ALA A 289 -3.34 5.56 -4.27
N LYS A 290 -3.99 5.93 -3.16
CA LYS A 290 -5.00 5.10 -2.50
C LYS A 290 -6.25 4.83 -3.34
N SER A 291 -6.53 5.71 -4.30
CA SER A 291 -7.63 5.51 -5.28
C SER A 291 -7.26 4.54 -6.41
N ASN A 292 -6.09 3.90 -6.36
CA ASN A 292 -5.68 2.93 -7.38
C ASN A 292 -6.25 1.53 -7.11
N TYR A 293 -6.48 0.79 -8.18
CA TYR A 293 -6.79 -0.64 -8.10
C TYR A 293 -5.65 -1.42 -7.45
N ILE A 294 -6.01 -2.50 -6.75
CA ILE A 294 -5.09 -3.40 -6.03
C ILE A 294 -3.87 -3.78 -6.88
N ASP A 295 -4.05 -4.15 -8.15
CA ASP A 295 -2.97 -4.69 -9.00
C ASP A 295 -1.82 -3.71 -9.21
N ASN A 296 -2.13 -2.42 -9.29
CA ASN A 296 -1.15 -1.37 -9.60
C ASN A 296 -0.76 -0.55 -8.37
N PHE A 297 -1.41 -0.77 -7.22
CA PHE A 297 -1.26 0.09 -6.06
C PHE A 297 0.19 0.16 -5.54
N LEU A 298 0.88 -0.97 -5.38
CA LEU A 298 2.26 -1.00 -4.86
C LEU A 298 3.26 -0.35 -5.82
N ASP A 299 3.22 -0.75 -7.09
CA ASP A 299 4.06 -0.19 -8.17
C ASP A 299 3.91 1.34 -8.28
N ARG A 300 2.71 1.86 -8.04
CA ARG A 300 2.43 3.30 -8.08
C ARG A 300 3.01 4.06 -6.89
N ASN A 301 2.99 3.45 -5.69
CA ASN A 301 3.67 4.02 -4.53
C ASN A 301 5.19 4.03 -4.75
N CYS A 302 5.77 2.96 -5.29
CA CYS A 302 7.19 2.90 -5.65
C CYS A 302 7.59 3.96 -6.68
N ASN A 303 6.83 4.07 -7.79
CA ASN A 303 7.08 5.09 -8.80
C ASN A 303 6.97 6.51 -8.25
N THR A 304 6.08 6.74 -7.28
CA THR A 304 5.96 8.04 -6.60
C THR A 304 7.22 8.36 -5.79
N TYR A 305 7.75 7.38 -5.05
CA TYR A 305 8.99 7.55 -4.29
C TYR A 305 10.17 7.85 -5.20
N GLU A 306 10.30 7.12 -6.32
CA GLU A 306 11.31 7.39 -7.34
C GLU A 306 11.16 8.79 -7.95
N PHE A 307 9.93 9.18 -8.28
CA PHE A 307 9.65 10.45 -8.92
C PHE A 307 10.03 11.62 -8.02
N VAL A 308 9.61 11.63 -6.76
CA VAL A 308 9.91 12.74 -5.85
C VAL A 308 11.41 12.82 -5.55
N ASN A 309 12.10 11.69 -5.42
CA ASN A 309 13.57 11.69 -5.32
C ASN A 309 14.24 12.22 -6.59
N HIS A 310 13.72 11.89 -7.77
CA HIS A 310 14.21 12.44 -9.04
C HIS A 310 14.06 13.97 -9.09
N LEU A 311 12.94 14.51 -8.59
CA LEU A 311 12.76 15.96 -8.44
C LEU A 311 13.74 16.56 -7.43
N GLY A 312 13.93 15.92 -6.28
CA GLY A 312 14.86 16.38 -5.25
C GLY A 312 16.31 16.42 -5.73
N GLU A 313 16.75 15.40 -6.47
CA GLU A 313 18.09 15.38 -7.08
C GLU A 313 18.26 16.48 -8.12
N ALA A 314 17.25 16.73 -8.96
CA ALA A 314 17.28 17.84 -9.90
C ALA A 314 17.45 19.16 -9.16
N ILE A 315 16.65 19.43 -8.12
CA ILE A 315 16.70 20.66 -7.32
C ILE A 315 18.07 20.83 -6.66
N ARG A 316 18.58 19.76 -6.04
CA ARG A 316 19.87 19.75 -5.36
C ARG A 316 21.02 20.12 -6.30
N ARG A 317 20.99 19.62 -7.54
CA ARG A 317 22.05 19.83 -8.53
C ARG A 317 21.81 21.03 -9.44
N LYS A 318 20.61 21.62 -9.40
CA LYS A 318 20.14 22.65 -10.34
C LYS A 318 20.28 22.19 -11.80
N GLU A 319 19.98 20.91 -12.04
CA GLU A 319 20.02 20.30 -13.37
C GLU A 319 18.70 20.53 -14.10
N ASP A 320 18.77 20.81 -15.41
CA ASP A 320 17.59 20.93 -16.27
C ASP A 320 16.69 19.70 -16.12
N ASN A 321 15.42 19.95 -15.83
CA ASN A 321 14.43 18.90 -15.62
C ASN A 321 13.12 19.25 -16.33
N TYR A 322 12.52 18.28 -17.01
CA TYR A 322 11.25 18.51 -17.70
C TYR A 322 10.12 18.93 -16.73
N PHE A 323 10.11 18.35 -15.52
CA PHE A 323 9.05 18.51 -14.53
C PHE A 323 9.29 19.65 -13.54
N ILE A 324 10.53 20.13 -13.37
CA ILE A 324 10.83 21.28 -12.51
C ILE A 324 11.64 22.31 -13.27
N ASN A 325 11.22 23.56 -13.16
CA ASN A 325 11.94 24.71 -13.69
C ASN A 325 12.67 25.46 -12.57
N TYR A 326 13.83 26.02 -12.90
CA TYR A 326 14.46 27.07 -12.10
C TYR A 326 14.18 28.38 -12.81
N PRO A 327 13.60 29.39 -12.14
CA PRO A 327 13.49 30.69 -12.77
C PRO A 327 14.89 31.13 -13.23
N GLU A 328 15.05 31.31 -14.54
CA GLU A 328 16.21 32.02 -15.07
C GLU A 328 16.25 33.37 -14.36
N ILE A 329 17.39 33.69 -13.73
CA ILE A 329 17.67 35.09 -13.41
C ILE A 329 17.81 35.77 -14.78
N ILE A 330 16.72 36.33 -15.28
CA ILE A 330 16.77 37.24 -16.42
C ILE A 330 17.56 38.45 -15.91
N HIS A 331 18.85 38.48 -16.26
CA HIS A 331 19.75 39.58 -15.96
C HIS A 331 19.41 40.84 -16.74
#